data_AF-A0A076HX31-F1
#
_entry.id   AF-A0A076HX31-F1
#
_cell.length_a   1.000
_cell.length_b   1.000
_cell.length_c   1.000
_cell.angle_alpha   90.00
_cell.angle_beta   90.00
_cell.angle_gamma   90.00
#
_symmetry.space_group_name_H-M   'P 1'
#
loop_
_entity.id
_entity.type
_entity.pdbx_description
1 polymer ?
#
loop_
_entity_poly.entity_id
_entity_poly.type
_entity_poly.pdbx_seq_one_letter_code
_entity_poly.pdbx_strand_id
1 'polypeptide(L)' 'MLGQNGAGKTTTINLFLGFLQPTAGQALVGGLSVDEHPLETRRRLAYLPETVML' A
#
# COMPACT_ATOMS: atom_id res chain seq x y z
N MET A 1 -10.06 6.10 -1.84
CA MET A 1 -9.46 7.18 -2.66
C MET A 1 -10.41 7.53 -3.79
N LEU A 2 -10.65 8.80 -4.06
CA LEU A 2 -11.48 9.26 -5.18
C LEU A 2 -10.58 9.73 -6.33
N GLY A 3 -10.95 9.43 -7.58
CA GLY A 3 -10.22 9.85 -8.77
C GLY A 3 -10.44 8.89 -9.95
N GLN A 4 -10.20 9.37 -11.17
CA GLN A 4 -10.33 8.58 -12.40
C GLN A 4 -9.33 7.41 -12.47
N ASN A 5 -9.55 6.49 -13.42
CA ASN A 5 -8.56 5.45 -13.73
C ASN A 5 -7.24 6.10 -14.19
N GLY A 6 -6.11 5.57 -13.72
CA GLY A 6 -4.80 6.18 -13.96
C GLY A 6 -4.38 7.27 -12.97
N ALA A 7 -5.24 7.71 -12.05
CA ALA A 7 -4.89 8.71 -11.03
C ALA A 7 -3.90 8.20 -9.94
N GLY A 8 -3.41 6.96 -10.03
CA GLY A 8 -2.43 6.39 -9.09
C GLY A 8 -3.02 5.64 -7.89
N LYS A 9 -4.34 5.50 -7.78
CA LYS A 9 -5.00 4.83 -6.63
C LYS A 9 -4.41 3.45 -6.31
N THR A 10 -4.32 2.57 -7.32
CA THR A 10 -3.77 1.22 -7.17
C THR A 10 -2.28 1.26 -6.83
N THR A 11 -1.53 2.16 -7.45
CA THR A 11 -0.11 2.38 -7.15
C THR A 11 0.08 2.77 -5.69
N THR A 12 -0.73 3.70 -5.17
CA THR A 12 -0.68 4.11 -3.77
C THR A 12 -1.04 2.97 -2.82
N ILE A 13 -2.08 2.21 -3.11
CA ILE A 13 -2.44 1.03 -2.30
C ILE A 13 -1.28 0.02 -2.28
N ASN A 14 -0.69 -0.28 -3.43
CA ASN A 14 0.43 -1.23 -3.53
C ASN A 14 1.69 -0.76 -2.78
N LEU A 15 1.94 0.54 -2.69
CA LEU A 15 3.00 1.08 -1.83
C LEU A 15 2.75 0.74 -0.35
N PHE A 16 1.54 0.98 0.16
CA PHE A 16 1.21 0.68 1.56
C PHE A 16 1.17 -0.82 1.86
N LEU A 17 0.85 -1.66 0.88
CA LEU A 17 0.90 -3.13 1.02
C LEU A 17 2.33 -3.71 0.89
N GLY A 18 3.31 -2.88 0.52
CA GLY A 18 4.69 -3.30 0.26
C GLY A 18 4.82 -4.20 -0.97
N PHE A 19 3.94 -4.03 -1.96
CA PHE A 19 4.04 -4.68 -3.28
C PHE A 19 4.81 -3.83 -4.29
N LEU A 20 5.01 -2.56 -3.98
CA LEU A 20 5.78 -1.62 -4.77
C LEU A 20 6.75 -0.87 -3.87
N GLN A 21 7.99 -0.70 -4.30
CA GLN A 21 8.97 0.17 -3.65
C GLN A 21 8.75 1.61 -4.10
N PRO A 22 8.80 2.61 -3.19
CA PRO A 22 8.76 4.01 -3.58
C PRO A 22 10.01 4.38 -4.37
N THR A 23 9.86 5.16 -5.45
CA THR A 23 11.03 5.73 -6.15
C THR A 23 11.74 6.78 -5.30
N ALA A 24 11.00 7.48 -4.44
CA ALA A 24 11.52 8.43 -3.46
C ALA A 24 10.52 8.61 -2.29
N GLY A 25 11.01 9.09 -1.15
CA GLY A 25 10.20 9.25 0.06
C GLY A 25 9.93 7.93 0.78
N GLN A 26 8.92 7.91 1.65
CA GLN A 26 8.59 6.74 2.47
C GLN A 26 7.08 6.60 2.69
N ALA A 27 6.60 5.37 2.73
CA ALA A 27 5.24 5.02 3.16
C ALA A 27 5.28 4.57 4.62
N LEU A 28 4.40 5.14 5.45
CA LEU A 28 4.34 4.85 6.89
C LEU A 28 3.00 4.23 7.28
N VAL A 29 3.03 3.17 8.09
CA VAL A 29 1.84 2.55 8.69
C VAL A 29 1.98 2.56 10.21
N GLY A 30 1.20 3.41 10.88
CA GLY A 30 1.32 3.60 12.33
C GLY A 30 2.72 4.04 12.74
N GLY A 31 3.31 4.96 11.98
CA GLY A 31 4.66 5.51 12.22
C GLY A 31 5.83 4.65 11.75
N LEU A 32 5.59 3.40 11.33
CA LEU A 32 6.65 2.50 10.86
C LEU A 32 6.78 2.55 9.34
N SER A 33 8.03 2.58 8.85
CA SER A 33 8.32 2.42 7.43
C SER A 33 7.87 1.06 6.93
N VAL A 34 7.11 1.05 5.83
CA VAL A 34 6.62 -0.18 5.18
C VAL A 34 7.79 -1.03 4.70
N ASP A 35 8.86 -0.40 4.20
CA ASP A 35 10.02 -1.11 3.64
C ASP A 35 10.96 -1.65 4.72
N GLU A 36 11.15 -0.91 5.82
CA GLU A 36 12.02 -1.33 6.91
C GLU A 36 11.35 -2.32 7.88
N HIS A 37 10.01 -2.23 8.03
CA HIS A 37 9.24 -3.04 8.98
C HIS A 37 8.07 -3.79 8.30
N PRO A 38 8.30 -4.57 7.22
CA PRO A 38 7.23 -5.11 6.38
C PRO A 38 6.31 -6.10 7.09
N LEU A 39 6.83 -6.92 8.01
CA LEU A 39 6.02 -7.87 8.76
C LEU A 39 5.09 -7.17 9.77
N GLU A 40 5.59 -6.13 10.43
CA GLU A 40 4.82 -5.41 11.44
C GLU A 40 3.76 -4.51 10.80
N THR A 41 4.11 -3.80 9.73
CA THR A 41 3.16 -2.98 8.99
C THR A 41 2.06 -3.82 8.34
N ARG A 42 2.38 -4.99 7.75
CA ARG A 42 1.38 -5.90 7.18
C ARG A 42 0.41 -6.45 8.22
N ARG A 43 0.85 -6.74 9.45
CA ARG A 43 -0.04 -7.17 10.55
C ARG A 43 -1.08 -6.11 10.94
N ARG A 44 -0.84 -4.84 10.59
CA ARG A 44 -1.72 -3.70 10.89
C ARG A 44 -2.67 -3.35 9.74
N LEU A 45 -2.58 -4.05 8.59
CA LEU A 45 -3.35 -3.75 7.39
C LEU A 45 -4.22 -4.94 6.98
N ALA A 46 -5.43 -4.65 6.54
CA ALA A 46 -6.28 -5.56 5.80
C ALA A 46 -6.62 -4.92 4.45
N TYR A 47 -6.55 -5.69 3.36
CA TYR A 47 -6.85 -5.22 2.02
C TYR A 47 -7.99 -6.04 1.42
N LEU A 48 -9.04 -5.34 0.98
CA LEU A 48 -10.13 -5.93 0.22
C LEU A 48 -9.98 -5.49 -1.25
N PRO A 49 -9.63 -6.39 -2.17
CA PRO A 49 -9.54 -6.04 -3.58
C PRO A 49 -10.92 -5.74 -4.16
N GLU A 50 -10.99 -4.82 -5.12
CA GLU A 50 -12.21 -4.49 -5.85
C GLU A 50 -12.77 -5.71 -6.61
N THR A 51 -11.87 -6.50 -7.20
CA THR A 51 -12.20 -7.79 -7.79
C THR A 51 -11.73 -8.90 -6.87
N VAL A 52 -12.66 -9.67 -6.32
CA VAL A 52 -12.34 -10.92 -5.64
C VAL A 52 -12.04 -11.97 -6.72
N MET A 53 -10.80 -12.42 -6.81
CA MET A 53 -10.47 -13.61 -7.60
C MET A 53 -10.97 -14.84 -6.81
N LEU A 54 -12.13 -15.38 -7.21
CA LEU A 54 -12.68 -16.65 -6.73
C LEU A 54 -12.21 -17.80 -7.60
#